data_AF-A0A950P7L7-F1
#
_entry.id   AF-A0A950P7L7-F1
#
_cell.length_a   1.000
_cell.length_b   1.000
_cell.length_c   1.000
_cell.angle_alpha   90.00
_cell.angle_beta   90.00
_cell.angle_gamma   90.00
#
_symmetry.space_group_name_H-M   'P 1'
#
loop_
_entity.id
_entity.type
_entity.pdbx_description
1 polymer ?
#
loop_
_entity_poly.entity_id
_entity_poly.type
_entity_poly.pdbx_seq_one_letter_code
_entity_poly.pdbx_strand_id
1 'polypeptide(L)'
;MTAPDTASTPIFPGKRESQAEPRTAGGCSTVPETTPAVAIAQAKRLVVKIGSALLVGEDGEIDRPWLDALVNDLAHCRARGQDVIIVSSGAIAVGRRHLGLRGRALRLEEKQAAAATGQIRLAHAYQEA
;
A
#
# COMPACT_ATOMS: atom_id res chain seq x y z
N MET A 1 -50.99 -21.50 -38.03
CA MET A 1 -50.64 -20.06 -38.04
C MET A 1 -49.39 -19.89 -37.20
N THR A 2 -48.23 -19.98 -37.85
CA THR A 2 -46.90 -19.92 -37.23
C THR A 2 -46.49 -18.46 -37.04
N ALA A 3 -46.02 -18.12 -35.84
CA ALA A 3 -45.49 -16.80 -35.52
C ALA A 3 -44.17 -16.53 -36.26
N PRO A 4 -43.90 -15.31 -36.73
CA PRO A 4 -42.63 -14.99 -37.39
C PRO A 4 -41.49 -14.78 -36.38
N ASP A 5 -40.38 -15.42 -36.73
CA ASP A 5 -39.06 -15.42 -36.10
C ASP A 5 -38.42 -14.01 -36.13
N THR A 6 -37.94 -13.53 -34.98
CA THR A 6 -37.33 -12.18 -34.85
C THR A 6 -35.81 -12.32 -34.80
N ALA A 7 -35.19 -12.26 -35.97
CA ALA A 7 -33.73 -12.26 -36.09
C ALA A 7 -33.13 -10.94 -35.56
N SER A 8 -32.19 -11.08 -34.61
CA SER A 8 -31.42 -9.99 -34.00
C SER A 8 -30.42 -9.38 -34.99
N THR A 9 -30.48 -8.07 -35.19
CA THR A 9 -29.48 -7.29 -35.94
C THR A 9 -28.32 -6.88 -35.01
N PRO A 10 -27.04 -7.18 -35.32
CA PRO A 10 -25.92 -6.72 -34.52
C PRO A 10 -25.60 -5.23 -34.79
N ILE A 11 -25.59 -4.44 -33.71
CA ILE A 11 -25.27 -2.99 -33.69
C ILE A 11 -23.77 -2.83 -33.40
N PHE A 12 -22.87 -3.32 -34.27
CA PHE A 12 -21.45 -2.94 -34.18
C PHE A 12 -20.79 -3.00 -35.57
N PRO A 13 -20.22 -1.89 -36.07
CA PRO A 13 -19.44 -1.92 -37.30
C PRO A 13 -18.11 -2.66 -37.07
N GLY A 14 -17.77 -3.55 -38.00
CA GLY A 14 -16.58 -4.41 -37.97
C GLY A 14 -15.26 -3.64 -37.87
N LYS A 15 -14.26 -4.33 -37.30
CA LYS A 15 -12.88 -3.86 -37.17
C LYS A 15 -12.32 -3.50 -38.55
N ARG A 16 -11.96 -2.22 -38.75
CA ARG A 16 -11.06 -1.81 -39.83
C ARG A 16 -9.63 -2.08 -39.39
N GLU A 17 -8.98 -3.06 -40.01
CA GLU A 17 -7.54 -3.23 -39.93
C GLU A 17 -6.88 -2.06 -40.66
N SER A 18 -6.26 -1.17 -39.90
CA SER A 18 -5.39 -0.11 -40.41
C SER A 18 -3.97 -0.64 -40.42
N GLN A 19 -3.45 -0.89 -41.62
CA GLN A 19 -2.01 -1.06 -41.83
C GLN A 19 -1.31 0.25 -41.45
N ALA A 20 -0.32 0.20 -40.55
CA ALA A 20 0.51 1.33 -40.16
C ALA A 20 1.93 1.11 -40.69
N GLU A 21 2.42 2.08 -41.45
CA GLU A 21 3.78 2.11 -42.01
C GLU A 21 4.86 2.21 -40.91
N PRO A 22 6.07 1.68 -41.14
CA PRO A 22 7.15 1.68 -40.16
C PRO A 22 7.66 3.11 -39.93
N ARG A 23 7.42 3.65 -38.72
CA ARG A 23 8.05 4.88 -38.26
C ARG A 23 9.53 4.61 -37.97
N THR A 24 10.38 5.35 -38.67
CA THR A 24 11.83 5.44 -38.44
C THR A 24 12.13 5.71 -36.96
N ALA A 25 13.09 4.96 -36.43
CA ALA A 25 13.54 5.00 -35.04
C ALA A 25 14.04 6.41 -34.66
N GLY A 26 13.15 7.18 -34.02
CA GLY A 26 13.54 8.35 -33.22
C GLY A 26 14.23 7.86 -31.94
N GLY A 27 15.42 8.40 -31.66
CA GLY A 27 16.30 7.97 -30.58
C GLY A 27 15.59 7.76 -29.25
N CYS A 28 15.60 6.50 -28.79
CA CYS A 28 15.29 6.16 -27.43
C CYS A 28 16.42 6.71 -26.56
N SER A 29 16.17 7.85 -25.90
CA SER A 29 17.02 8.31 -24.80
C SER A 29 17.00 7.22 -23.74
N THR A 30 18.13 6.53 -23.57
CA THR A 30 18.30 5.50 -22.55
C THR A 30 18.30 6.19 -21.19
N VAL A 31 17.14 6.31 -20.56
CA VAL A 31 17.08 6.54 -19.11
C VAL A 31 17.86 5.39 -18.47
N PRO A 32 18.94 5.67 -17.70
CA PRO A 32 19.67 4.62 -17.03
C PRO A 32 18.70 3.90 -16.09
N GLU A 33 18.54 2.60 -16.31
CA GLU A 33 17.63 1.75 -15.56
C GLU A 33 18.14 1.68 -14.12
N THR A 34 17.65 2.60 -13.28
CA THR A 34 18.09 2.73 -11.90
C THR A 34 17.43 1.61 -11.11
N THR A 35 18.24 0.72 -10.55
CA THR A 35 17.69 -0.37 -9.72
C THR A 35 16.94 0.21 -8.53
N PRO A 36 15.90 -0.48 -8.00
CA PRO A 36 15.15 0.02 -6.85
C PRO A 36 16.04 0.37 -5.66
N ALA A 37 17.11 -0.40 -5.43
CA ALA A 37 18.08 -0.14 -4.37
C ALA A 37 18.81 1.20 -4.56
N VAL A 38 19.27 1.50 -5.78
CA VAL A 38 19.93 2.78 -6.08
C VAL A 38 18.94 3.93 -5.98
N ALA A 39 17.71 3.75 -6.47
CA ALA A 39 16.65 4.75 -6.39
C ALA A 39 16.32 5.10 -4.94
N ILE A 40 16.19 4.10 -4.05
CA ILE A 40 15.93 4.30 -2.62
C ILE A 40 17.13 5.00 -1.95
N ALA A 41 18.36 4.58 -2.26
CA ALA A 41 19.56 5.15 -1.64
C ALA A 41 19.80 6.62 -2.02
N GLN A 42 19.43 7.02 -3.24
CA GLN A 42 19.61 8.39 -3.75
C GLN A 42 18.39 9.30 -3.54
N ALA A 43 17.25 8.75 -3.09
CA ALA A 43 16.03 9.52 -2.88
C ALA A 43 16.23 10.58 -1.79
N LYS A 44 15.95 11.85 -2.10
CA LYS A 44 15.96 12.94 -1.11
C LYS A 44 14.89 12.76 -0.03
N ARG A 45 13.72 12.24 -0.41
CA ARG A 45 12.58 11.98 0.48
C ARG A 45 12.09 10.56 0.31
N LEU A 46 11.97 9.85 1.42
CA LEU A 46 11.51 8.48 1.50
C LEU A 46 10.18 8.42 2.26
N VAL A 47 9.12 7.96 1.61
CA VAL A 47 7.83 7.67 2.25
C VAL A 47 7.72 6.16 2.40
N VAL A 48 7.72 5.68 3.64
CA VAL A 48 7.63 4.25 3.94
C VAL A 48 6.23 3.93 4.44
N LYS A 49 5.47 3.17 3.66
CA LYS A 49 4.16 2.66 4.06
C LYS A 49 4.32 1.29 4.72
N ILE A 50 3.81 1.17 5.94
CA ILE A 50 3.76 -0.09 6.67
C ILE A 50 2.33 -0.62 6.68
N GLY A 51 2.18 -1.87 6.23
CA GLY A 51 0.95 -2.65 6.31
C GLY A 51 0.78 -3.32 7.67
N SER A 52 -0.47 -3.49 8.13
CA SER A 52 -0.74 -3.99 9.48
C SER A 52 -0.29 -5.42 9.69
N ALA A 53 -0.25 -6.23 8.63
CA ALA A 53 0.19 -7.62 8.68
C ALA A 53 1.70 -7.77 9.00
N LEU A 54 2.50 -6.72 8.81
CA LEU A 54 3.92 -6.72 9.18
C LEU A 54 4.15 -6.22 10.62
N LEU A 55 3.31 -5.28 11.07
CA LEU A 55 3.52 -4.56 12.33
C LEU A 55 2.74 -5.14 13.51
N VAL A 56 1.65 -5.86 13.24
CA VAL A 56 0.74 -6.35 14.28
C VAL A 56 0.59 -7.86 14.14
N GLY A 57 0.95 -8.58 15.21
CA GLY A 57 0.83 -10.03 15.29
C GLY A 57 -0.63 -10.50 15.31
N GLU A 58 -0.83 -11.81 15.17
CA GLU A 58 -2.18 -12.42 15.23
C GLU A 58 -2.86 -12.22 16.60
N ASP A 59 -2.07 -12.08 17.66
CA ASP A 59 -2.53 -11.76 19.01
C ASP A 59 -2.99 -10.31 19.17
N GLY A 60 -2.76 -9.46 18.16
CA GLY A 60 -3.09 -8.05 18.14
C GLY A 60 -2.07 -7.16 18.85
N GLU A 61 -0.91 -7.71 19.24
CA GLU A 61 0.19 -6.93 19.80
C GLU A 61 1.13 -6.44 18.69
N ILE A 62 1.88 -5.37 18.98
CA ILE A 62 2.85 -4.82 18.04
C ILE A 62 4.09 -5.72 18.03
N ASP A 63 4.54 -6.11 16.85
CA ASP A 63 5.81 -6.83 16.67
C ASP A 63 6.97 -5.86 16.94
N ARG A 64 7.47 -5.88 18.18
CA ARG A 64 8.56 -5.00 18.64
C ARG A 64 9.88 -5.28 17.94
N PRO A 65 10.39 -6.53 17.89
CA PRO A 65 11.63 -6.81 17.16
C PRO A 65 11.59 -6.34 15.70
N TRP A 66 10.46 -6.55 15.01
CA TRP A 66 10.30 -6.08 13.63
C TRP A 66 10.30 -4.56 13.54
N LEU A 67 9.59 -3.88 14.44
CA LEU A 67 9.52 -2.43 14.49
C LEU A 67 10.89 -1.80 14.76
N ASP A 68 11.64 -2.32 15.73
CA ASP A 68 12.96 -1.82 16.12
C ASP A 68 13.96 -1.96 14.95
N ALA A 69 13.92 -3.10 14.26
CA ALA A 69 14.74 -3.32 13.06
C ALA A 69 14.39 -2.30 11.95
N LEU A 70 13.11 -2.06 11.70
CA LEU A 70 12.68 -1.04 10.73
C LEU A 70 13.16 0.35 11.13
N VAL A 71 12.97 0.76 12.39
CA VAL A 71 13.37 2.10 12.86
C VAL A 71 14.88 2.29 12.73
N ASN A 72 15.68 1.26 13.02
CA ASN A 72 17.12 1.28 12.80
C ASN A 72 17.50 1.50 11.32
N ASP A 73 16.84 0.80 10.38
CA ASP A 73 17.05 0.99 8.95
C ASP A 73 16.66 2.41 8.49
N LEU A 74 15.55 2.95 9.01
CA LEU A 74 15.12 4.32 8.73
C LEU A 74 16.08 5.36 9.33
N ALA A 75 16.65 5.09 10.50
CA ALA A 75 17.69 5.93 11.11
C ALA A 75 18.94 5.99 10.22
N HIS A 76 19.37 4.87 9.64
CA HIS A 76 20.45 4.86 8.65
C HIS A 76 20.11 5.68 7.40
N CYS A 77 18.85 5.66 6.94
CA CYS A 77 18.41 6.49 5.82
C CYS A 77 18.47 7.98 6.16
N ARG A 78 18.01 8.38 7.35
CA ARG A 78 18.12 9.76 7.84
C ARG A 78 19.58 10.19 8.00
N ALA A 79 20.45 9.31 8.49
CA ALA A 79 21.89 9.59 8.63
C ALA A 79 22.58 9.85 7.27
N ARG A 80 22.07 9.27 6.17
CA ARG A 80 22.50 9.61 4.80
C ARG A 80 21.95 10.94 4.28
N GLY A 81 21.15 11.66 5.07
CA GLY A 81 20.57 12.95 4.70
C GLY A 81 19.19 12.87 4.03
N GLN A 82 18.50 11.73 4.12
CA GLN A 82 17.17 11.56 3.54
C GLN A 82 16.06 12.05 4.49
N ASP A 83 15.05 12.75 3.96
CA ASP A 83 13.82 13.06 4.68
C ASP A 83 12.93 11.82 4.75
N VAL A 84 12.70 11.27 5.94
CA VAL A 84 11.89 10.06 6.11
C VAL A 84 10.50 10.40 6.64
N ILE A 85 9.46 9.90 5.97
CA ILE A 85 8.06 9.98 6.39
C ILE A 85 7.52 8.57 6.55
N ILE A 86 6.95 8.28 7.72
CA ILE A 86 6.36 6.98 8.04
C ILE A 86 4.84 7.09 7.88
N VAL A 87 4.26 6.15 7.13
CA VAL A 87 2.81 6.00 7.01
C VAL A 87 2.44 4.63 7.54
N SER A 88 2.06 4.56 8.82
CA SER A 88 1.74 3.30 9.48
C SER A 88 0.26 2.90 9.33
N SER A 89 -0.04 1.63 9.55
CA SER A 89 -1.40 1.12 9.69
C SER A 89 -1.47 0.26 10.96
N GLY A 90 -2.55 -0.48 11.19
CA GLY A 90 -2.64 -1.37 12.36
C GLY A 90 -3.30 -0.76 13.61
N ALA A 91 -3.66 0.52 13.61
CA ALA A 91 -4.31 1.17 14.77
C ALA A 91 -5.57 0.44 15.23
N ILE A 92 -6.43 0.03 14.30
CA ILE A 92 -7.64 -0.75 14.62
C ILE A 92 -7.27 -2.12 15.22
N ALA A 93 -6.24 -2.80 14.70
CA ALA A 93 -5.82 -4.13 15.15
C ALA A 93 -5.26 -4.08 16.59
N VAL A 94 -4.40 -3.10 16.88
CA VAL A 94 -3.87 -2.85 18.21
C VAL A 94 -4.98 -2.42 19.18
N GLY A 95 -5.84 -1.51 18.74
CA GLY A 95 -6.90 -0.97 19.59
C GLY A 95 -8.00 -1.98 19.94
N ARG A 96 -8.44 -2.79 18.97
CA ARG A 96 -9.47 -3.82 19.23
C ARG A 96 -8.99 -4.85 20.26
N ARG A 97 -7.69 -5.16 20.25
CA ARG A 97 -7.04 -6.05 21.21
C ARG A 97 -7.05 -5.45 22.61
N HIS A 98 -6.69 -4.17 22.71
CA HIS A 98 -6.66 -3.43 23.96
C HIS A 98 -8.05 -3.26 24.59
N LEU A 99 -9.06 -2.98 23.76
CA LEU A 99 -10.44 -2.78 24.21
C LEU A 99 -11.22 -4.10 24.43
N GLY A 100 -10.61 -5.26 24.25
CA GLY A 100 -11.28 -6.55 24.40
C GLY A 100 -12.32 -6.86 23.30
N LEU A 101 -12.29 -6.14 22.18
CA LEU A 101 -13.21 -6.28 21.06
C LEU A 101 -12.73 -7.39 20.10
N ARG A 102 -12.87 -8.65 20.52
CA ARG A 102 -12.40 -9.84 19.79
C ARG A 102 -13.54 -10.72 19.27
N GLY A 103 -13.21 -11.61 18.33
CA GLY A 103 -14.07 -12.72 17.92
C GLY A 103 -15.25 -12.39 17.02
N ARG A 104 -15.39 -11.14 16.56
CA ARG A 104 -16.45 -10.73 15.63
C ARG A 104 -16.06 -9.52 14.80
N ALA A 105 -16.87 -9.24 13.77
CA ALA A 105 -16.80 -7.98 13.04
C ALA A 105 -17.14 -6.80 13.96
N LEU A 106 -16.36 -5.73 13.83
CA LEU A 106 -16.57 -4.48 14.57
C LEU A 106 -17.60 -3.61 13.84
N ARG A 107 -18.49 -2.98 14.60
CA ARG A 107 -19.35 -1.88 14.13
C ARG A 107 -18.48 -0.64 13.86
N LEU A 108 -19.03 0.37 13.18
CA LEU A 108 -18.25 1.54 12.76
C LEU A 108 -17.67 2.30 13.96
N GLU A 109 -18.50 2.56 14.97
CA GLU A 109 -18.11 3.24 16.21
C GLU A 109 -17.06 2.45 17.00
N GLU A 110 -17.11 1.11 16.94
CA GLU A 110 -16.11 0.24 17.54
C GLU A 110 -14.78 0.29 16.79
N LYS A 111 -14.82 0.36 15.45
CA LYS A 111 -13.62 0.60 14.64
C LYS A 111 -13.00 1.95 14.95
N GLN A 112 -13.81 3.00 15.13
CA GLN A 112 -13.34 4.33 15.48
C GLN A 112 -12.71 4.36 16.89
N ALA A 113 -13.38 3.76 17.88
CA ALA A 113 -12.84 3.63 19.24
C ALA A 113 -11.52 2.85 19.26
N ALA A 114 -11.46 1.72 18.53
CA ALA A 114 -10.25 0.95 18.36
C ALA A 114 -9.16 1.77 17.65
N ALA A 115 -9.46 2.46 16.56
CA ALA A 115 -8.49 3.30 15.86
C ALA A 115 -7.91 4.39 16.76
N ALA A 116 -8.75 5.13 17.49
CA ALA A 116 -8.29 6.19 18.39
C ALA A 116 -7.38 5.63 19.50
N THR A 117 -7.77 4.52 20.11
CA THR A 117 -7.01 3.85 21.17
C THR A 117 -5.68 3.32 20.63
N GLY A 118 -5.72 2.56 19.54
CA GLY A 118 -4.53 1.93 18.98
C GLY A 118 -3.57 2.93 18.33
N GLN A 119 -4.05 4.08 17.87
CA GLN A 119 -3.20 5.14 17.32
C GLN A 119 -2.24 5.69 18.39
N ILE A 120 -2.72 5.93 19.61
CA ILE A 120 -1.88 6.38 20.73
C ILE A 120 -0.81 5.32 21.04
N ARG A 121 -1.21 4.04 21.07
CA ARG A 121 -0.28 2.92 21.34
C ARG A 121 0.76 2.75 20.24
N LEU A 122 0.38 2.89 18.98
CA LEU A 122 1.32 2.86 17.85
C LEU A 122 2.31 4.02 17.93
N ALA A 123 1.82 5.24 18.17
CA ALA A 123 2.69 6.41 18.30
C ALA A 123 3.71 6.22 19.43
N HIS A 124 3.26 5.72 20.58
CA HIS A 124 4.15 5.37 21.69
C HIS A 124 5.18 4.30 21.30
N ALA A 125 4.74 3.27 20.57
CA ALA A 125 5.64 2.20 20.16
C ALA A 125 6.75 2.70 19.22
N TYR A 126 6.41 3.56 18.25
CA TYR A 126 7.39 4.23 17.39
C TYR A 126 8.29 5.23 18.14
N GLN A 127 7.83 5.79 19.26
CA GLN A 127 8.63 6.70 20.08
C GLN A 127 9.67 5.96 20.93
N GLU A 128 9.35 4.73 21.36
CA GLU A 128 10.24 3.90 22.17
C GLU A 128 11.28 3.14 21.35
N ALA A 129 10.95 2.82 20.09
CA ALA A 129 11.83 2.15 19.13
C ALA A 129 12.87 3.13 18.56
#